data_AF-A0A1S2P6Y8-F1
#
_entry.id   AF-A0A1S2P6Y8-F1
#
_cell.length_a   1.000
_cell.length_b   1.000
_cell.length_c   1.000
_cell.angle_alpha   90.00
_cell.angle_beta   90.00
_cell.angle_gamma   90.00
#
_symmetry.space_group_name_H-M   'P 1'
#
loop_
_entity.id
_entity.type
_entity.pdbx_description
1 polymer ?
#
loop_
_entity_poly.entity_id
_entity_poly.type
_entity_poly.pdbx_seq_one_letter_code
_entity_poly.pdbx_strand_id
1 'polypeptide(L)'
;MFTEPNLLFENSAAQRARLRDLPTVVTIDPADSGDDNMSAYLLPPVRYPDGRWYLRIGPAMQPLVKELRTAREILIWCVRQRITADQSDFLLRTMRTLLPGPAPFSVREACCVVDKTPSRYPYIGRLDDDGLFVVSGGNGHGARGSDEIGRLAAAVVLGQTWEFPLPQEAFAPVRRPCHGRTGPAI
;
A
#
# COMPACT_ATOMS: atom_id res chain seq x y z
N MET A 1 4.26 -4.43 9.60
CA MET A 1 3.63 -4.19 8.27
C MET A 1 2.33 -4.96 8.19
N PHE A 2 1.48 -4.67 7.21
CA PHE A 2 0.20 -5.35 6.97
C PHE A 2 0.19 -5.96 5.57
N THR A 3 -0.43 -7.12 5.42
CA THR A 3 -0.65 -7.74 4.11
C THR A 3 -1.57 -6.87 3.27
N GLU A 4 -1.36 -6.83 1.97
CA GLU A 4 -2.28 -6.19 1.03
C GLU A 4 -2.57 -7.19 -0.12
N PRO A 5 -3.65 -7.99 0.01
CA PRO A 5 -4.03 -8.97 -0.98
C PRO A 5 -4.62 -8.28 -2.21
N ASN A 6 -4.25 -8.69 -3.40
CA ASN A 6 -4.76 -8.16 -4.65
C ASN A 6 -5.09 -9.29 -5.62
N LEU A 7 -5.97 -8.97 -6.56
CA LEU A 7 -6.23 -9.80 -7.73
C LEU A 7 -5.96 -9.01 -9.01
N LEU A 8 -5.30 -9.67 -9.96
CA LEU A 8 -5.02 -9.18 -11.30
C LEU A 8 -5.91 -9.91 -12.30
N PHE A 9 -6.73 -9.17 -13.03
CA PHE A 9 -7.72 -9.69 -13.98
C PHE A 9 -7.20 -9.46 -15.40
N GLU A 10 -6.80 -10.53 -16.09
CA GLU A 10 -6.26 -10.44 -17.44
C GLU A 10 -7.33 -9.99 -18.43
N ASN A 11 -6.96 -9.03 -19.30
CA ASN A 11 -7.87 -8.44 -20.27
C ASN A 11 -7.44 -8.73 -21.71
N SER A 12 -8.40 -9.15 -22.54
CA SER A 12 -8.25 -9.25 -23.99
C SER A 12 -8.17 -7.87 -24.65
N ALA A 13 -7.75 -7.83 -25.91
CA ALA A 13 -7.73 -6.59 -26.69
C ALA A 13 -9.10 -5.89 -26.75
N ALA A 14 -10.19 -6.67 -26.90
CA ALA A 14 -11.55 -6.13 -26.93
C ALA A 14 -11.99 -5.56 -25.57
N GLN A 15 -11.64 -6.23 -24.46
CA GLN A 15 -11.89 -5.71 -23.11
C GLN A 15 -11.12 -4.41 -22.87
N ARG A 16 -9.83 -4.35 -23.24
CA ARG A 16 -9.04 -3.12 -23.11
C ARG A 16 -9.62 -1.96 -23.91
N ALA A 17 -10.15 -2.21 -25.11
CA ALA A 17 -10.79 -1.18 -25.90
C ALA A 17 -12.00 -0.57 -25.19
N ARG A 18 -12.83 -1.41 -24.55
CA ARG A 18 -14.00 -0.98 -23.75
C ARG A 18 -13.62 -0.29 -22.45
N LEU A 19 -12.50 -0.68 -21.85
CA LEU A 19 -12.03 -0.19 -20.55
C LEU A 19 -10.99 0.93 -20.67
N ARG A 20 -10.77 1.45 -21.88
CA ARG A 20 -9.73 2.45 -22.17
C ARG A 20 -9.88 3.68 -21.29
N ASP A 21 -11.11 4.13 -21.10
CA ASP A 21 -11.44 5.35 -20.36
C ASP A 21 -11.86 5.07 -18.92
N LEU A 22 -11.65 3.83 -18.43
CA LEU A 22 -11.94 3.49 -17.04
C LEU A 22 -10.97 4.28 -16.14
N PRO A 23 -11.48 5.14 -15.23
CA PRO A 23 -10.61 5.80 -14.27
C PRO A 23 -10.20 4.81 -13.17
N THR A 24 -9.17 5.19 -12.40
CA THR A 24 -8.97 4.57 -11.09
C THR A 24 -10.22 4.81 -10.24
N VAL A 25 -10.79 3.74 -9.70
CA VAL A 25 -11.94 3.81 -8.78
C VAL A 25 -11.44 3.56 -7.38
N VAL A 26 -11.87 4.39 -6.43
CA VAL A 26 -11.70 4.17 -5.00
C VAL A 26 -13.08 4.23 -4.37
N THR A 27 -13.50 3.17 -3.70
CA THR A 27 -14.69 3.18 -2.87
C THR A 27 -14.32 3.45 -1.44
N ILE A 28 -15.16 4.25 -0.78
CA ILE A 28 -15.04 4.54 0.64
C ILE A 28 -16.32 4.04 1.29
N ASP A 29 -16.19 3.19 2.30
CA ASP A 29 -17.30 2.80 3.15
C ASP A 29 -17.82 4.07 3.87
N PRO A 30 -19.09 4.44 3.69
CA PRO A 30 -19.62 5.67 4.26
C PRO A 30 -19.73 5.63 5.80
N ALA A 31 -19.73 4.44 6.40
CA ALA A 31 -19.70 4.29 7.85
C ALA A 31 -18.26 4.15 8.36
N ASP A 32 -17.97 4.73 9.52
CA ASP A 32 -16.77 4.36 10.27
C ASP A 32 -16.99 2.98 10.92
N SER A 33 -16.94 1.96 10.09
CA SER A 33 -17.13 0.56 10.43
C SER A 33 -15.86 -0.06 11.02
N GLY A 34 -14.81 0.73 11.27
CA GLY A 34 -13.55 0.28 11.82
C GLY A 34 -12.92 -0.82 10.96
N ASP A 35 -12.77 -2.01 11.53
CA ASP A 35 -12.19 -3.17 10.83
C ASP A 35 -13.18 -3.82 9.85
N ASP A 36 -14.49 -3.54 9.91
CA ASP A 36 -15.50 -4.08 8.97
C ASP A 36 -15.61 -3.25 7.67
N ASN A 37 -14.70 -2.31 7.46
CA ASN A 37 -14.66 -1.41 6.31
C ASN A 37 -14.61 -2.15 4.98
N MET A 38 -15.53 -1.84 4.05
CA MET A 38 -15.60 -2.48 2.73
C MET A 38 -14.92 -1.68 1.59
N SER A 39 -14.14 -0.65 1.94
CA SER A 39 -13.43 0.20 0.98
C SER A 39 -12.45 -0.60 0.11
N ALA A 40 -12.40 -0.27 -1.17
CA ALA A 40 -11.57 -0.95 -2.16
C ALA A 40 -11.05 0.03 -3.21
N TYR A 41 -10.05 -0.41 -3.97
CA TYR A 41 -9.60 0.31 -5.15
C TYR A 41 -9.55 -0.62 -6.36
N LEU A 42 -9.82 -0.04 -7.53
CA LEU A 42 -9.69 -0.68 -8.84
C LEU A 42 -8.81 0.20 -9.73
N LEU A 43 -7.75 -0.39 -10.26
CA LEU A 43 -6.88 0.26 -11.23
C LEU A 43 -7.26 -0.17 -12.65
N PRO A 44 -7.18 0.75 -13.63
CA PRO A 44 -7.43 0.44 -15.03
C PRO A 44 -6.40 -0.56 -15.60
N PRO A 45 -6.67 -1.12 -16.79
CA PRO A 45 -5.75 -2.08 -17.39
C PRO A 45 -4.38 -1.45 -17.64
N VAL A 46 -3.33 -2.01 -17.04
CA VAL A 46 -1.94 -1.63 -17.31
C VAL A 46 -1.14 -2.83 -17.81
N ARG A 47 -0.09 -2.56 -18.59
CA ARG A 47 0.81 -3.60 -19.09
C ARG A 47 1.81 -4.00 -18.00
N TYR A 48 1.89 -5.29 -17.73
CA TYR A 48 2.87 -5.87 -16.80
C TYR A 48 4.13 -6.36 -17.54
N PRO A 49 5.24 -6.64 -16.82
CA PRO A 49 6.49 -7.11 -17.43
C PRO A 49 6.38 -8.39 -18.26
N ASP A 50 5.38 -9.24 -17.99
CA ASP A 50 5.10 -10.44 -18.78
C ASP A 50 4.39 -10.15 -20.12
N GLY A 51 4.19 -8.87 -20.44
CA GLY A 51 3.57 -8.39 -21.67
C GLY A 51 2.04 -8.42 -21.66
N ARG A 52 1.41 -9.01 -20.63
CA ARG A 52 -0.05 -9.08 -20.49
C ARG A 52 -0.59 -7.82 -19.82
N TRP A 53 -1.91 -7.66 -19.89
CA TRP A 53 -2.61 -6.49 -19.38
C TRP A 53 -3.60 -6.89 -18.32
N TYR A 54 -3.59 -6.16 -17.21
CA TYR A 54 -4.37 -6.49 -16.04
C TYR A 54 -5.08 -5.27 -15.47
N LEU A 55 -6.37 -5.43 -15.19
CA LEU A 55 -7.02 -4.67 -14.12
C LEU A 55 -6.51 -5.19 -12.79
N ARG A 56 -6.41 -4.31 -11.80
CA ARG A 56 -5.99 -4.68 -10.44
C ARG A 56 -7.02 -4.23 -9.43
N ILE A 57 -7.47 -5.13 -8.58
CA ILE A 57 -8.32 -4.81 -7.42
C ILE A 57 -7.61 -5.19 -6.13
N GLY A 58 -7.70 -4.31 -5.15
CA GLY A 58 -7.22 -4.54 -3.79
C GLY A 58 -8.18 -3.91 -2.79
N PRO A 59 -8.12 -4.33 -1.51
CA PRO A 59 -8.84 -3.66 -0.46
C PRO A 59 -8.14 -2.33 -0.18
N ALA A 60 -8.88 -1.29 0.18
CA ALA A 60 -8.26 -0.07 0.68
C ALA A 60 -7.72 -0.30 2.10
N MET A 61 -8.43 -1.09 2.93
CA MET A 61 -8.10 -1.38 4.32
C MET A 61 -8.59 -2.79 4.77
N GLN A 62 -8.95 -2.94 6.04
CA GLN A 62 -9.56 -4.12 6.68
C GLN A 62 -10.86 -4.56 5.95
N PRO A 63 -11.50 -5.72 6.26
CA PRO A 63 -11.21 -6.73 7.29
C PRO A 63 -10.15 -7.78 6.89
N LEU A 64 -9.60 -7.68 5.69
CA LEU A 64 -8.84 -8.78 5.08
C LEU A 64 -7.33 -8.67 5.22
N VAL A 65 -6.84 -7.60 5.84
CA VAL A 65 -5.40 -7.37 6.01
C VAL A 65 -4.93 -7.97 7.33
N LYS A 66 -3.78 -8.65 7.29
CA LYS A 66 -3.18 -9.31 8.46
C LYS A 66 -1.89 -8.59 8.82
N GLU A 67 -1.65 -8.43 10.12
CA GLU A 67 -0.37 -7.93 10.61
C GLU A 67 0.75 -8.95 10.36
N LEU A 68 1.86 -8.47 9.82
CA LEU A 68 3.12 -9.20 9.67
C LEU A 68 4.14 -8.54 10.59
N ARG A 69 4.67 -9.33 11.53
CA ARG A 69 5.52 -8.86 12.64
C ARG A 69 6.99 -9.12 12.42
N THR A 70 7.35 -10.00 11.48
CA THR A 70 8.74 -10.35 11.20
C THR A 70 9.08 -10.17 9.73
N ALA A 71 10.36 -9.90 9.44
CA ALA A 71 10.88 -9.86 8.07
C ALA A 71 10.65 -11.18 7.32
N ARG A 72 10.70 -12.32 8.04
CA ARG A 72 10.44 -13.64 7.47
C ARG A 72 8.98 -13.80 7.01
N GLU A 73 8.02 -13.33 7.80
CA GLU A 73 6.60 -13.34 7.41
C GLU A 73 6.35 -12.46 6.18
N ILE A 74 6.94 -11.26 6.14
CA ILE A 74 6.88 -10.35 4.98
C ILE A 74 7.45 -11.03 3.74
N LEU A 75 8.64 -11.62 3.85
CA LEU A 75 9.28 -12.33 2.74
C LEU A 75 8.41 -13.50 2.25
N ILE A 76 7.90 -14.33 3.15
CA ILE A 76 7.06 -15.49 2.78
C ILE A 76 5.80 -15.01 2.05
N TRP A 77 5.13 -13.97 2.56
CA TRP A 77 3.95 -13.39 1.93
C TRP A 77 4.25 -12.89 0.51
N CYS A 78 5.29 -12.06 0.36
CA CYS A 78 5.67 -11.48 -0.92
C CYS A 78 6.22 -12.51 -1.91
N VAL A 79 6.88 -13.58 -1.47
CA VAL A 79 7.42 -14.60 -2.38
C VAL A 79 6.35 -15.59 -2.81
N ARG A 80 5.45 -16.00 -1.90
CA ARG A 80 4.43 -16.99 -2.23
C ARG A 80 3.35 -16.44 -3.15
N GLN A 81 3.06 -15.13 -3.08
CA GLN A 81 2.00 -14.51 -3.88
C GLN A 81 0.67 -15.27 -3.79
N ARG A 82 0.32 -15.73 -2.57
CA ARG A 82 -0.92 -16.47 -2.28
C ARG A 82 -1.79 -15.71 -1.28
N ILE A 83 -3.07 -15.59 -1.60
CA ILE A 83 -4.09 -15.02 -0.72
C ILE A 83 -4.99 -16.15 -0.18
N THR A 84 -5.79 -15.88 0.85
CA THR A 84 -6.75 -16.85 1.39
C THR A 84 -8.00 -16.92 0.51
N ALA A 85 -8.79 -18.00 0.68
CA ALA A 85 -10.09 -18.13 0.01
C ALA A 85 -11.00 -16.93 0.30
N ASP A 86 -11.11 -16.52 1.57
CA ASP A 86 -11.92 -15.36 1.97
C ASP A 86 -11.46 -14.05 1.30
N GLN A 87 -10.14 -13.85 1.18
CA GLN A 87 -9.56 -12.70 0.50
C GLN A 87 -9.93 -12.70 -0.99
N SER A 88 -9.81 -13.85 -1.65
CA SER A 88 -10.16 -14.02 -3.06
C SER A 88 -11.65 -13.78 -3.29
N ASP A 89 -12.50 -14.38 -2.47
CA ASP A 89 -13.95 -14.30 -2.57
C ASP A 89 -14.46 -12.87 -2.42
N PHE A 90 -13.91 -12.13 -1.45
CA PHE A 90 -14.22 -10.71 -1.29
C PHE A 90 -13.82 -9.92 -2.53
N LEU A 91 -12.57 -10.05 -3.00
CA LEU A 91 -12.07 -9.25 -4.13
C LEU A 91 -12.81 -9.59 -5.43
N LEU A 92 -13.18 -10.85 -5.64
CA LEU A 92 -14.02 -11.28 -6.77
C LEU A 92 -15.43 -10.68 -6.69
N ARG A 93 -16.05 -10.66 -5.50
CA ARG A 93 -17.36 -10.01 -5.30
C ARG A 93 -17.27 -8.51 -5.56
N THR A 94 -16.31 -7.82 -4.96
CA THR A 94 -16.12 -6.38 -5.14
C THR A 94 -15.87 -6.03 -6.61
N MET A 95 -15.05 -6.82 -7.31
CA MET A 95 -14.80 -6.64 -8.73
C MET A 95 -16.09 -6.75 -9.56
N ARG A 96 -16.93 -7.75 -9.29
CA ARG A 96 -18.22 -7.94 -9.98
C ARG A 96 -19.20 -6.79 -9.73
N THR A 97 -19.16 -6.21 -8.52
CA THR A 97 -19.97 -5.04 -8.16
C THR A 97 -19.51 -3.79 -8.90
N LEU A 98 -18.20 -3.52 -8.92
CA LEU A 98 -17.63 -2.30 -9.52
C LEU A 98 -17.66 -2.34 -11.05
N LEU A 99 -17.50 -3.52 -11.64
CA LEU A 99 -17.36 -3.67 -13.08
C LEU A 99 -18.22 -4.83 -13.58
N PRO A 100 -19.55 -4.64 -13.67
CA PRO A 100 -20.47 -5.65 -14.19
C PRO A 100 -20.18 -5.85 -15.70
N GLY A 101 -19.49 -6.93 -16.03
CA GLY A 101 -18.97 -7.15 -17.38
C GLY A 101 -18.53 -8.60 -17.64
N PRO A 102 -17.94 -8.88 -18.81
CA PRO A 102 -17.50 -10.23 -19.16
C PRO A 102 -16.41 -10.70 -18.21
N ALA A 103 -16.45 -11.99 -17.88
CA ALA A 103 -15.46 -12.63 -17.02
C ALA A 103 -14.03 -12.37 -17.51
N PRO A 104 -13.05 -12.22 -16.60
CA PRO A 104 -11.65 -12.12 -16.98
C PRO A 104 -11.19 -13.37 -17.73
N PHE A 105 -10.20 -13.21 -18.60
CA PHE A 105 -9.58 -14.35 -19.27
C PHE A 105 -8.84 -15.25 -18.26
N SER A 106 -8.17 -14.64 -17.29
CA SER A 106 -7.55 -15.32 -16.16
C SER A 106 -7.48 -14.38 -14.96
N VAL A 107 -7.42 -14.94 -13.75
CA VAL A 107 -7.22 -14.19 -12.51
C VAL A 107 -5.93 -14.67 -11.87
N ARG A 108 -5.10 -13.73 -11.43
CA ARG A 108 -3.85 -14.01 -10.71
C ARG A 108 -3.85 -13.30 -9.38
N GLU A 109 -3.29 -13.95 -8.38
CA GLU A 109 -3.07 -13.37 -7.06
C GLU A 109 -1.84 -12.45 -7.11
N ALA A 110 -1.92 -11.33 -6.42
CA ALA A 110 -0.80 -10.42 -6.21
C ALA A 110 -0.75 -10.01 -4.74
N CYS A 111 0.39 -10.17 -4.10
CA CYS A 111 0.58 -9.89 -2.69
C CYS A 111 1.59 -8.76 -2.52
N CYS A 112 1.17 -7.65 -1.91
CA CYS A 112 2.07 -6.58 -1.45
C CYS A 112 1.88 -6.32 0.04
N VAL A 113 2.56 -5.30 0.55
CA VAL A 113 2.50 -4.93 1.98
C VAL A 113 2.40 -3.43 2.12
N VAL A 114 1.77 -3.02 3.22
CA VAL A 114 1.71 -1.62 3.65
C VAL A 114 2.37 -1.49 5.00
N ASP A 115 3.14 -0.42 5.17
CA ASP A 115 3.61 0.01 6.48
C ASP A 115 2.73 1.13 7.04
N LYS A 116 2.45 1.06 8.35
CA LYS A 116 1.58 2.01 9.04
C LYS A 116 2.31 2.61 10.23
N THR A 117 2.13 3.92 10.40
CA THR A 117 2.68 4.69 11.50
C THR A 117 1.58 5.07 12.49
N PRO A 118 1.85 5.09 13.81
CA PRO A 118 0.96 5.69 14.81
C PRO A 118 0.45 7.10 14.47
N SER A 119 1.27 7.96 13.85
CA SER A 119 0.89 9.33 13.47
C SER A 119 -0.08 9.40 12.29
N ARG A 120 -0.30 8.28 11.57
CA ARG A 120 -1.04 8.19 10.29
C ARG A 120 -0.44 9.02 9.13
N TYR A 121 0.72 9.63 9.35
CA TYR A 121 1.51 10.33 8.34
C TYR A 121 2.83 9.58 8.08
N PRO A 122 3.39 9.61 6.87
CA PRO A 122 4.70 9.02 6.63
C PRO A 122 5.73 9.63 7.59
N TYR A 123 6.63 8.79 8.08
CA TYR A 123 7.77 9.27 8.84
C TYR A 123 8.78 9.89 7.88
N ILE A 124 9.14 11.15 8.14
CA ILE A 124 10.14 11.92 7.41
C ILE A 124 11.00 12.63 8.47
N GLY A 125 12.24 12.20 8.66
CA GLY A 125 13.12 12.87 9.61
C GLY A 125 14.40 12.12 9.96
N ARG A 126 15.20 12.75 10.81
CA ARG A 126 16.49 12.24 11.28
C ARG A 126 16.29 11.19 12.38
N LEU A 127 17.13 10.15 12.39
CA LEU A 127 17.15 9.08 13.38
C LEU A 127 18.30 9.18 14.38
N ASP A 128 19.39 9.85 14.03
CA ASP A 128 20.56 10.04 14.91
C ASP A 128 21.28 11.36 14.60
N ASP A 129 22.35 11.63 15.35
CA ASP A 129 23.18 12.81 15.14
C ASP A 129 24.21 12.64 13.99
N ASP A 130 24.43 11.40 13.55
CA ASP A 130 25.42 10.99 12.55
C ASP A 130 24.90 11.09 11.10
N GLY A 131 23.65 11.51 10.91
CA GLY A 131 23.10 11.79 9.58
C GLY A 131 22.27 10.68 8.98
N LEU A 132 21.78 9.74 9.78
CA LEU A 132 20.77 8.79 9.34
C LEU A 132 19.40 9.47 9.26
N PHE A 133 18.77 9.40 8.10
CA PHE A 133 17.39 9.86 7.88
C PHE A 133 16.50 8.69 7.47
N VAL A 134 15.22 8.78 7.79
CA VAL A 134 14.21 7.79 7.41
C VAL A 134 13.06 8.44 6.67
N VAL A 135 12.59 7.72 5.66
CA VAL A 135 11.35 7.98 4.93
C VAL A 135 10.60 6.66 4.84
N SER A 136 9.57 6.47 5.66
CA SER A 136 8.84 5.19 5.73
C SER A 136 7.38 5.39 6.12
N GLY A 137 6.61 4.31 6.13
CA GLY A 137 5.26 4.33 6.68
C GLY A 137 4.28 5.05 5.78
N GLY A 138 4.22 4.68 4.49
CA GLY A 138 3.31 5.33 3.53
C GLY A 138 1.82 5.22 3.84
N ASN A 139 1.41 4.48 4.89
CA ASN A 139 0.03 4.40 5.39
C ASN A 139 -1.02 4.07 4.31
N GLY A 140 -0.65 3.24 3.33
CA GLY A 140 -1.52 2.85 2.20
C GLY A 140 -1.60 3.88 1.07
N HIS A 141 -0.96 5.04 1.24
CA HIS A 141 -1.00 6.16 0.28
C HIS A 141 0.36 6.51 -0.31
N GLY A 142 1.43 5.81 0.12
CA GLY A 142 2.80 6.11 -0.26
C GLY A 142 3.05 6.11 -1.78
N ALA A 143 2.39 5.22 -2.53
CA ALA A 143 2.53 5.17 -3.98
C ALA A 143 1.89 6.37 -4.69
N ARG A 144 0.77 6.90 -4.20
CA ARG A 144 0.10 8.08 -4.77
C ARG A 144 0.84 9.37 -4.39
N GLY A 145 1.37 9.43 -3.17
CA GLY A 145 2.04 10.61 -2.63
C GLY A 145 3.56 10.60 -2.80
N SER A 146 4.14 9.65 -3.54
CA SER A 146 5.59 9.40 -3.54
C SER A 146 6.41 10.61 -3.94
N ASP A 147 5.94 11.39 -4.92
CA ASP A 147 6.67 12.54 -5.44
C ASP A 147 6.79 13.63 -4.37
N GLU A 148 5.67 13.95 -3.71
CA GLU A 148 5.65 14.95 -2.66
C GLU A 148 6.35 14.48 -1.39
N ILE A 149 6.16 13.21 -0.99
CA ILE A 149 6.89 12.60 0.14
C ILE A 149 8.40 12.65 -0.12
N GLY A 150 8.82 12.33 -1.35
CA GLY A 150 10.22 12.39 -1.76
C GLY A 150 10.79 13.80 -1.74
N ARG A 151 10.03 14.79 -2.23
CA ARG A 151 10.40 16.21 -2.18
C ARG A 151 10.57 16.70 -0.74
N LEU A 152 9.60 16.42 0.14
CA LEU A 152 9.65 16.78 1.55
C LEU A 152 10.83 16.11 2.26
N ALA A 153 11.07 14.84 1.99
CA ALA A 153 12.22 14.13 2.52
C ALA A 153 13.56 14.75 2.08
N ALA A 154 13.70 15.08 0.80
CA ALA A 154 14.89 15.74 0.28
C ALA A 154 15.11 17.10 0.94
N ALA A 155 14.04 17.89 1.13
CA ALA A 155 14.11 19.17 1.83
C ALA A 155 14.64 19.01 3.26
N VAL A 156 14.15 18.01 4.00
CA VAL A 156 14.63 17.73 5.37
C VAL A 156 16.09 17.30 5.39
N VAL A 157 16.53 16.43 4.46
CA VAL A 157 17.92 15.98 4.36
C VAL A 157 18.87 17.15 4.02
N LEU A 158 18.43 18.06 3.16
CA LEU A 158 19.20 19.21 2.70
C LEU A 158 19.11 20.42 3.66
N GLY A 159 18.35 20.33 4.75
CA GLY A 159 18.15 21.44 5.68
C GLY A 159 17.38 22.62 5.08
N GLN A 160 16.53 22.36 4.08
CA GLN A 160 15.67 23.35 3.45
C GLN A 160 14.44 23.65 4.31
N THR A 161 13.79 24.78 4.02
CA THR A 161 12.54 25.17 4.67
C THR A 161 11.44 24.14 4.43
N TRP A 162 10.68 23.82 5.47
CA TRP A 162 9.50 22.98 5.37
C TRP A 162 8.35 23.71 4.68
N GLU A 163 8.15 23.41 3.40
CA GLU A 163 7.08 23.99 2.57
C GLU A 163 5.94 22.99 2.41
N PHE A 164 5.14 22.82 3.48
CA PHE A 164 3.94 22.00 3.44
C PHE A 164 2.89 22.55 4.43
N PRO A 165 1.58 22.46 4.14
CA PRO A 165 0.54 23.01 5.01
C PRO A 165 0.45 22.37 6.40
N LEU A 166 0.87 21.10 6.54
CA LEU A 166 0.90 20.42 7.84
C LEU A 166 2.26 20.61 8.51
N PRO A 167 2.31 20.73 9.85
CA PRO A 167 3.55 20.90 10.59
C PRO A 167 4.50 19.71 10.39
N GLN A 168 5.81 19.98 10.29
CA GLN A 168 6.84 18.95 10.10
C GLN A 168 6.82 17.90 11.21
N GLU A 169 6.49 18.30 12.44
CA GLU A 169 6.43 17.45 13.62
C GLU A 169 5.41 16.31 13.47
N ALA A 170 4.35 16.50 12.66
CA ALA A 170 3.38 15.44 12.37
C ALA A 170 4.00 14.25 11.61
N PHE A 171 5.13 14.48 10.94
CA PHE A 171 5.89 13.50 10.16
C PHE A 171 7.12 13.00 10.92
N ALA A 172 7.37 13.49 12.14
CA ALA A 172 8.57 13.11 12.89
C ALA A 172 8.57 11.59 13.21
N PRO A 173 9.69 10.88 12.96
CA PRO A 173 9.80 9.47 13.31
C PRO A 173 9.70 9.25 14.82
N VAL A 174 8.78 8.38 15.26
CA VAL A 174 8.69 7.98 16.67
C VAL A 174 9.78 6.96 16.97
N ARG A 175 10.73 7.33 17.82
CA ARG A 175 11.76 6.43 18.33
C ARG A 175 11.23 5.73 19.57
N ARG A 176 11.27 4.39 19.61
CA ARG A 176 11.16 3.70 20.91
C ARG A 176 12.48 3.94 21.65
N PRO A 177 12.46 4.24 22.96
CA PRO A 177 13.69 4.30 23.74
C PRO A 177 14.40 2.95 23.60
N CYS A 178 15.63 2.95 23.08
CA CYS A 178 16.48 1.77 23.17
C CYS A 178 16.63 1.45 24.66
N HIS A 179 16.02 0.35 25.12
CA HIS A 179 16.43 -0.24 26.39
C HIS A 179 17.93 -0.53 26.24
N GLY A 180 18.73 0.09 27.10
CA GLY A 180 20.16 0.27 26.90
C GLY A 180 20.85 -0.99 26.42
N ARG A 181 21.65 -0.87 25.36
CA ARG A 181 22.78 -1.79 25.16
C ARG A 181 23.81 -1.51 26.26
N THR A 182 23.51 -1.95 27.49
CA THR A 182 24.51 -2.18 28.53
C THR A 182 25.00 -3.62 28.34
N GLY A 183 25.87 -3.80 27.36
CA GLY A 183 26.64 -5.03 27.17
C GLY A 183 28.04 -4.61 26.74
N PRO A 184 29.12 -5.11 27.36
CA PRO A 184 30.45 -4.65 27.05
C PRO A 184 30.79 -4.97 25.59
N ALA A 185 31.45 -4.03 24.92
CA ALA A 185 32.11 -4.30 23.66
C ALA A 185 33.09 -5.45 23.86
N ILE A 186 32.96 -6.48 23.01
CA ILE A 186 33.94 -7.56 22.85
C ILE A 186 34.51 -7.43 21.44
#